data_AF-A0A3M4K2Y8-F1
#
_entry.id   AF-A0A3M4K2Y8-F1
#
_cell.length_a   1.000
_cell.length_b   1.000
_cell.length_c   1.000
_cell.angle_alpha   90.00
_cell.angle_beta   90.00
_cell.angle_gamma   90.00
#
_symmetry.space_group_name_H-M   'P 1'
#
loop_
_entity.id
_entity.type
_entity.pdbx_description
1 polymer ?
#
loop_
_entity_poly.entity_id
_entity_poly.type
_entity_poly.pdbx_seq_one_letter_code
_entity_poly.pdbx_strand_id
1 'polypeptide(L)'
;MRALLACSIILTYIALAPESNAMPHVTKQEQIDDKLAFECHHEADILNIVNQEADTLYKYGLFIQQKDGPKDFNEAARYYRIAAAHNHYKAATNLQMLITQGLANSPSGQKEAIALVEKFMTLGVPGAYYDMAHYLEAGYGVEQSQEKANAYFRKAADLGSPDAQYYVATLLGRIKGGAVVMEQMQRCAASQGNASAARELAGYLRVGKKYDEAVVIYHQGTKSGDFYSARRLSKAFEGPSSPEDLYYMQLKTDNERSNRYLAISKFLQKNEQLGPKLPDIDSIVPLPPAKLPAWDGTFQWQKERDAKTAPDKPDDTLLQRLSKEKGLDPASGLPLTKN
;
A
#
# COMPACT_ATOMS: atom_id res chain seq x y z
N MET A 1 48.96 83.84 -12.01
CA MET A 1 49.81 83.81 -10.80
C MET A 1 49.07 83.01 -9.75
N ARG A 2 49.76 82.06 -9.10
CA ARG A 2 49.26 80.94 -8.28
C ARG A 2 48.92 79.65 -9.04
N ALA A 3 50.01 78.98 -9.40
CA ALA A 3 50.15 77.53 -9.24
C ALA A 3 50.20 77.16 -7.73
N LEU A 4 50.04 75.85 -7.47
CA LEU A 4 50.42 75.02 -6.31
C LEU A 4 49.20 74.15 -5.97
N LEU A 5 49.18 72.85 -6.20
CA LEU A 5 49.91 71.74 -5.52
C LEU A 5 48.79 70.67 -5.40
N ALA A 6 48.95 69.37 -5.55
CA ALA A 6 50.11 68.51 -5.72
C ALA A 6 49.58 67.11 -6.08
N CYS A 7 50.45 66.33 -6.71
CA CYS A 7 50.75 64.92 -6.39
C CYS A 7 49.64 63.87 -6.36
N SER A 8 49.83 62.62 -6.77
CA SER A 8 50.91 61.89 -7.44
C SER A 8 50.37 60.45 -7.53
N ILE A 9 50.37 59.85 -8.72
CA ILE A 9 51.24 58.70 -9.08
C ILE A 9 50.67 57.31 -8.73
N ILE A 10 50.27 56.63 -9.82
CA ILE A 10 50.57 55.24 -10.24
C ILE A 10 50.05 54.11 -9.33
N LEU A 11 49.27 53.17 -9.89
CA LEU A 11 49.75 51.79 -10.16
C LEU A 11 48.77 50.91 -10.96
N THR A 12 49.34 50.33 -12.03
CA THR A 12 49.15 48.99 -12.58
C THR A 12 47.79 48.51 -13.11
N TYR A 13 47.76 48.32 -14.43
CA TYR A 13 46.93 47.35 -15.12
C TYR A 13 47.21 45.93 -14.58
N ILE A 14 46.20 45.26 -14.05
CA ILE A 14 46.19 43.82 -13.85
C ILE A 14 45.11 43.24 -14.77
N ALA A 15 45.53 42.27 -15.57
CA ALA A 15 44.68 41.52 -16.50
C ALA A 15 43.57 40.77 -15.75
N LEU A 16 42.32 40.99 -16.17
CA LEU A 16 41.19 40.16 -15.76
C LEU A 16 41.23 38.84 -16.56
N ALA A 17 41.66 37.76 -15.91
CA ALA A 17 41.25 36.42 -16.29
C ALA A 17 39.93 36.09 -15.58
N PRO A 18 38.94 35.47 -16.24
CA PRO A 18 37.73 35.04 -15.56
C PRO A 18 38.04 33.78 -14.73
N GLU A 19 37.95 33.88 -13.41
CA GLU A 19 38.00 32.70 -12.55
C GLU A 19 36.74 31.86 -12.74
N SER A 20 36.97 30.73 -13.40
CA SER A 20 36.35 29.41 -13.21
C SER A 20 34.93 29.36 -12.65
N ASN A 21 34.01 28.86 -13.49
CA ASN A 21 32.85 28.08 -13.04
C ASN A 21 33.34 26.86 -12.24
N ALA A 22 33.53 27.01 -10.93
CA ALA A 22 33.65 25.87 -10.04
C ALA A 22 32.27 25.19 -9.99
N MET A 23 32.17 23.97 -10.54
CA MET A 23 31.00 23.12 -10.34
C MET A 23 30.82 22.87 -8.83
N PRO A 24 29.60 22.92 -8.28
CA PRO A 24 29.39 22.72 -6.86
C PRO A 24 29.92 21.35 -6.42
N HIS A 25 30.77 21.34 -5.40
CA HIS A 25 31.24 20.12 -4.77
C HIS A 25 30.09 19.49 -3.98
N VAL A 26 29.35 18.58 -4.62
CA VAL A 26 28.31 17.79 -3.96
C VAL A 26 28.98 16.80 -3.00
N THR A 27 28.61 16.87 -1.72
CA THR A 27 29.14 16.00 -0.67
C THR A 27 28.65 14.55 -0.85
N LYS A 28 29.37 13.59 -0.28
CA LYS A 28 28.95 12.17 -0.27
C LYS A 28 27.59 11.98 0.42
N GLN A 29 27.23 12.86 1.36
CA GLN A 29 25.92 12.83 2.03
C GLN A 29 24.82 13.35 1.11
N GLU A 30 25.03 14.48 0.42
CA GLU A 30 24.09 15.00 -0.58
C GLU A 30 23.84 13.99 -1.72
N GLN A 31 24.88 13.26 -2.16
CA GLN A 31 24.71 12.18 -3.14
C GLN A 31 23.90 10.99 -2.62
N ILE A 32 23.94 10.72 -1.31
CA ILE A 32 23.11 9.68 -0.69
C ILE A 32 21.67 10.19 -0.56
N ASP A 33 21.49 11.42 -0.12
CA ASP A 33 20.19 12.04 0.07
C ASP A 33 19.43 12.15 -1.27
N ASP A 34 20.11 12.55 -2.36
CA ASP A 34 19.55 12.58 -3.71
C ASP A 34 19.10 11.20 -4.20
N LYS A 35 19.87 10.14 -3.88
CA LYS A 35 19.52 8.77 -4.25
C LYS A 35 18.37 8.21 -3.44
N LEU A 36 18.13 8.73 -2.24
CA LEU A 36 17.05 8.30 -1.37
C LEU A 36 15.77 9.12 -1.54
N ALA A 37 15.85 10.28 -2.20
CA ALA A 37 14.73 11.19 -2.44
C ALA A 37 13.46 10.43 -2.84
N PHE A 38 12.34 10.81 -2.25
CA PHE A 38 11.05 10.16 -2.43
C PHE A 38 9.95 11.23 -2.50
N GLU A 39 9.05 11.05 -3.47
CA GLU A 39 7.82 11.81 -3.59
C GLU A 39 6.64 10.87 -3.36
N CYS A 40 5.68 11.31 -2.56
CA CYS A 40 4.50 10.50 -2.27
C CYS A 40 3.55 10.53 -3.46
N HIS A 41 3.39 9.38 -4.11
CA HIS A 41 2.37 9.11 -5.10
C HIS A 41 1.35 8.11 -4.55
N HIS A 42 0.08 8.26 -4.93
CA HIS A 42 -0.94 7.29 -4.57
C HIS A 42 -1.23 6.35 -5.75
N GLU A 43 -1.30 5.05 -5.47
CA GLU A 43 -1.61 4.03 -6.47
C GLU A 43 -2.93 4.34 -7.20
N ALA A 44 -3.93 4.84 -6.47
CA ALA A 44 -5.22 5.22 -7.02
C ALA A 44 -5.15 6.28 -8.12
N ASP A 45 -4.11 7.13 -8.13
CA ASP A 45 -3.94 8.19 -9.13
C ASP A 45 -3.40 7.66 -10.46
N ILE A 46 -2.79 6.47 -10.46
CA ILE A 46 -2.18 5.82 -11.63
C ILE A 46 -3.10 4.74 -12.21
N LEU A 47 -3.95 4.13 -11.38
CA LEU A 47 -4.81 3.03 -11.79
C LEU A 47 -5.87 3.46 -12.81
N ASN A 48 -5.93 2.72 -13.91
CA ASN A 48 -6.95 2.91 -14.94
C ASN A 48 -8.34 2.50 -14.43
N ILE A 49 -9.37 3.17 -14.98
CA ILE A 49 -10.77 2.80 -14.73
C ILE A 49 -11.00 1.37 -15.19
N VAL A 50 -11.52 0.55 -14.28
CA VAL A 50 -11.84 -0.85 -14.54
C VAL A 50 -13.11 -0.96 -15.37
N ASN A 51 -13.10 -1.81 -16.39
CA ASN A 51 -14.29 -2.14 -17.18
C ASN A 51 -15.39 -2.74 -16.27
N GLN A 52 -16.60 -2.21 -16.35
CA GLN A 52 -17.71 -2.60 -15.46
C GLN A 52 -18.15 -4.06 -15.61
N GLU A 53 -18.07 -4.62 -16.82
CA GLU A 53 -18.38 -6.03 -17.08
C GLU A 53 -17.32 -6.93 -16.46
N ALA A 54 -16.04 -6.57 -16.59
CA ALA A 54 -14.93 -7.26 -15.94
C ALA A 54 -15.03 -7.16 -14.40
N ASP A 55 -15.45 -6.01 -13.87
CA ASP A 55 -15.69 -5.79 -12.44
C ASP A 55 -16.85 -6.66 -11.92
N THR A 56 -17.87 -6.88 -12.74
CA THR A 56 -18.97 -7.81 -12.43
C THR A 56 -18.44 -9.24 -12.28
N LEU A 57 -17.61 -9.71 -13.22
CA LEU A 57 -16.97 -11.03 -13.11
C LEU A 57 -16.05 -11.12 -11.88
N TYR A 58 -15.24 -10.10 -11.62
CA TYR A 58 -14.38 -10.03 -10.44
C TYR A 58 -15.17 -10.13 -9.13
N LYS A 59 -16.23 -9.33 -8.98
CA LYS A 59 -17.09 -9.34 -7.79
C LYS A 59 -17.75 -10.69 -7.57
N TYR A 60 -18.19 -11.36 -8.63
CA TYR A 60 -18.76 -12.70 -8.52
C TYR A 60 -17.71 -13.75 -8.17
N GLY A 61 -16.51 -13.69 -8.76
CA GLY A 61 -15.37 -14.55 -8.39
C GLY A 61 -14.97 -14.35 -6.91
N LEU A 62 -14.95 -13.11 -6.43
CA LEU A 62 -14.70 -12.78 -5.04
C LEU A 62 -15.77 -13.36 -4.11
N PHE A 63 -17.04 -13.27 -4.49
CA PHE A 63 -18.13 -13.90 -3.76
C PHE A 63 -17.94 -15.41 -3.65
N ILE A 64 -17.62 -16.12 -4.75
CA ILE A 64 -17.36 -17.56 -4.71
C ILE A 64 -16.19 -17.89 -3.78
N GLN A 65 -15.12 -17.10 -3.83
CA GLN A 65 -13.96 -17.30 -2.96
C GLN A 65 -14.30 -17.06 -1.47
N GLN A 66 -15.19 -16.12 -1.16
CA GLN A 66 -15.50 -15.70 0.21
C GLN A 66 -16.74 -16.38 0.83
N LYS A 67 -17.64 -16.98 0.04
CA LYS A 67 -18.86 -17.65 0.55
C LYS A 67 -18.54 -18.76 1.54
N ASP A 68 -19.35 -18.95 2.57
CA ASP A 68 -19.11 -20.00 3.55
C ASP A 68 -19.27 -21.41 2.94
N GLY A 69 -18.60 -22.41 3.53
CA GLY A 69 -18.62 -23.80 3.06
C GLY A 69 -17.48 -24.17 2.10
N PRO A 70 -17.60 -25.34 1.42
CA PRO A 70 -16.58 -25.83 0.49
C PRO A 70 -16.30 -24.82 -0.63
N LYS A 71 -15.02 -24.54 -0.86
CA LYS A 71 -14.56 -23.54 -1.84
C LYS A 71 -14.31 -24.20 -3.18
N ASP A 72 -14.90 -23.65 -4.24
CA ASP A 72 -14.53 -23.96 -5.62
C ASP A 72 -13.60 -22.85 -6.14
N PHE A 73 -12.31 -23.01 -5.89
CA PHE A 73 -11.29 -22.05 -6.35
C PHE A 73 -11.10 -22.10 -7.86
N ASN A 74 -11.43 -23.20 -8.54
CA ASN A 74 -11.39 -23.26 -10.00
C ASN A 74 -12.51 -22.41 -10.60
N GLU A 75 -13.70 -22.44 -10.02
CA GLU A 75 -14.79 -21.57 -10.41
C GLU A 75 -14.42 -20.09 -10.19
N ALA A 76 -13.88 -19.72 -9.03
CA ALA A 76 -13.40 -18.34 -8.80
C ALA A 76 -12.30 -17.93 -9.81
N ALA A 77 -11.32 -18.81 -10.05
CA ALA A 77 -10.23 -18.56 -10.99
C ALA A 77 -10.70 -18.37 -12.43
N ARG A 78 -11.75 -19.09 -12.87
CA ARG A 78 -12.39 -18.88 -14.18
C ARG A 78 -12.82 -17.43 -14.36
N TYR A 79 -13.57 -16.88 -13.39
CA TYR A 79 -14.03 -15.48 -13.45
C TYR A 79 -12.85 -14.51 -13.40
N TYR A 80 -11.86 -14.77 -12.55
CA TYR A 80 -10.69 -13.90 -12.46
C TYR A 80 -9.84 -13.88 -13.73
N ARG A 81 -9.66 -15.02 -14.41
CA ARG A 81 -8.94 -15.09 -15.70
C ARG A 81 -9.60 -14.21 -16.75
N ILE A 82 -10.91 -14.33 -16.91
CA ILE A 82 -11.67 -13.55 -17.90
C ILE A 82 -11.63 -12.06 -17.54
N ALA A 83 -11.83 -11.70 -16.27
CA ALA A 83 -11.74 -10.31 -15.82
C ALA A 83 -10.32 -9.72 -16.01
N ALA A 84 -9.27 -10.47 -15.65
CA ALA A 84 -7.88 -10.04 -15.82
C ALA A 84 -7.51 -9.88 -17.30
N ALA A 85 -8.04 -10.71 -18.19
CA ALA A 85 -7.89 -10.55 -19.64
C ALA A 85 -8.48 -9.23 -20.15
N HIS A 86 -9.49 -8.70 -19.47
CA HIS A 86 -10.09 -7.37 -19.66
C HIS A 86 -9.53 -6.29 -18.72
N ASN A 87 -8.26 -6.44 -18.32
CA ASN A 87 -7.45 -5.45 -17.60
C ASN A 87 -7.93 -5.18 -16.16
N HIS A 88 -8.64 -6.12 -15.54
CA HIS A 88 -9.02 -6.02 -14.14
C HIS A 88 -7.87 -6.42 -13.21
N TYR A 89 -7.09 -5.44 -12.76
CA TYR A 89 -5.87 -5.69 -11.95
C TYR A 89 -6.13 -6.46 -10.65
N LYS A 90 -7.20 -6.15 -9.90
CA LYS A 90 -7.53 -6.90 -8.66
C LYS A 90 -7.87 -8.37 -8.93
N ALA A 91 -8.42 -8.68 -10.10
CA ALA A 91 -8.72 -10.05 -10.48
C ALA A 91 -7.43 -10.80 -10.79
N ALA A 92 -6.48 -10.14 -11.44
CA ALA A 92 -5.15 -10.69 -11.67
C ALA A 92 -4.41 -10.97 -10.37
N THR A 93 -4.40 -10.04 -9.40
CA THR A 93 -3.80 -10.28 -8.07
C THR A 93 -4.45 -11.47 -7.36
N ASN A 94 -5.79 -11.55 -7.35
CA ASN A 94 -6.48 -12.69 -6.73
C ASN A 94 -6.19 -14.01 -7.44
N LEU A 95 -6.15 -14.00 -8.78
CA LEU A 95 -5.82 -15.18 -9.58
C LEU A 95 -4.40 -15.67 -9.33
N GLN A 96 -3.42 -14.76 -9.29
CA GLN A 96 -2.03 -15.08 -8.97
C GLN A 96 -1.92 -15.79 -7.62
N MET A 97 -2.59 -15.29 -6.59
CA MET A 97 -2.64 -15.95 -5.27
C MET A 97 -3.21 -17.37 -5.35
N LEU A 98 -4.33 -17.58 -6.06
CA LEU A 98 -4.92 -18.92 -6.20
C LEU A 98 -4.00 -19.88 -6.95
N ILE A 99 -3.30 -19.41 -7.98
CA ILE A 99 -2.37 -20.23 -8.78
C ILE A 99 -1.11 -20.56 -7.99
N THR A 100 -0.48 -19.58 -7.35
CA THR A 100 0.81 -19.76 -6.66
C THR A 100 0.69 -20.65 -5.43
N GLN A 101 -0.48 -20.65 -4.78
CA GLN A 101 -0.81 -21.56 -3.67
C GLN A 101 -1.30 -22.94 -4.13
N GLY A 102 -1.44 -23.17 -5.44
CA GLY A 102 -1.95 -24.43 -6.00
C GLY A 102 -3.43 -24.69 -5.70
N LEU A 103 -4.20 -23.65 -5.36
CA LEU A 103 -5.64 -23.75 -5.07
C LEU A 103 -6.48 -23.81 -6.35
N ALA A 104 -6.02 -23.17 -7.42
CA ALA A 104 -6.66 -23.22 -8.73
C ALA A 104 -5.79 -23.97 -9.74
N ASN A 105 -6.42 -24.78 -10.57
CA ASN A 105 -5.78 -25.55 -11.63
C ASN A 105 -5.20 -24.60 -12.68
N SER A 106 -3.91 -24.75 -12.95
CA SER A 106 -3.21 -24.10 -14.06
C SER A 106 -2.21 -25.08 -14.67
N PRO A 107 -2.32 -25.43 -15.97
CA PRO A 107 -1.37 -26.31 -16.64
C PRO A 107 0.08 -25.78 -16.63
N SER A 108 0.26 -24.48 -16.44
CA SER A 108 1.58 -23.83 -16.39
C SER A 108 1.56 -22.66 -15.40
N GLY A 109 1.29 -22.96 -14.13
CA GLY A 109 1.02 -21.96 -13.09
C GLY A 109 2.06 -20.84 -13.00
N GLN A 110 3.35 -21.17 -12.97
CA GLN A 110 4.43 -20.17 -12.98
C GLN A 110 4.35 -19.25 -14.20
N LYS A 111 4.17 -19.81 -15.40
CA LYS A 111 4.09 -19.02 -16.64
C LYS A 111 2.84 -18.15 -16.66
N GLU A 112 1.71 -18.65 -16.18
CA GLU A 112 0.47 -17.89 -16.10
C GLU A 112 0.60 -16.71 -15.13
N ALA A 113 1.17 -16.93 -13.94
CA ALA A 113 1.41 -15.87 -12.96
C ALA A 113 2.36 -14.78 -13.49
N ILE A 114 3.48 -15.17 -14.11
CA ILE A 114 4.42 -14.21 -14.71
C ILE A 114 3.77 -13.43 -15.85
N ALA A 115 3.02 -14.09 -16.74
CA ALA A 115 2.33 -13.41 -17.84
C ALA A 115 1.30 -12.38 -17.35
N LEU A 116 0.61 -12.66 -16.24
CA LEU A 116 -0.29 -11.69 -15.60
C LEU A 116 0.50 -10.48 -15.09
N VAL A 117 1.57 -10.70 -14.34
CA VAL A 117 2.39 -9.61 -13.79
C VAL A 117 2.98 -8.75 -14.90
N GLU A 118 3.60 -9.36 -15.91
CA GLU A 118 4.18 -8.64 -17.04
C GLU A 118 3.12 -7.78 -17.73
N LYS A 119 1.93 -8.34 -18.00
CA LYS A 119 0.81 -7.58 -18.57
C LYS A 119 0.49 -6.34 -17.73
N PHE A 120 0.31 -6.48 -16.42
CA PHE A 120 -0.09 -5.35 -15.58
C PHE A 120 1.03 -4.34 -15.34
N MET A 121 2.30 -4.77 -15.42
CA MET A 121 3.44 -3.85 -15.51
C MET A 121 3.40 -3.02 -16.79
N THR A 122 3.04 -3.60 -17.95
CA THR A 122 2.87 -2.82 -19.20
C THR A 122 1.72 -1.83 -19.14
N LEU A 123 0.70 -2.12 -18.33
CA LEU A 123 -0.42 -1.21 -18.06
C LEU A 123 -0.10 -0.16 -16.98
N GLY A 124 1.12 -0.17 -16.44
CA GLY A 124 1.58 0.79 -15.44
C GLY A 124 1.04 0.55 -14.03
N VAL A 125 0.47 -0.63 -13.73
CA VAL A 125 -0.08 -0.93 -12.40
C VAL A 125 1.06 -1.04 -11.37
N PRO A 126 1.10 -0.18 -10.34
CA PRO A 126 2.20 -0.15 -9.37
C PRO A 126 2.38 -1.49 -8.63
N GLY A 127 1.29 -2.08 -8.14
CA GLY A 127 1.30 -3.40 -7.50
C GLY A 127 1.88 -4.54 -8.35
N ALA A 128 1.83 -4.46 -9.69
CA ALA A 128 2.43 -5.51 -10.54
C ALA A 128 3.97 -5.49 -10.48
N TYR A 129 4.58 -4.30 -10.36
CA TYR A 129 6.03 -4.20 -10.12
C TYR A 129 6.41 -4.79 -8.76
N TYR A 130 5.55 -4.63 -7.75
CA TYR A 130 5.74 -5.23 -6.43
C TYR A 130 5.62 -6.77 -6.48
N ASP A 131 4.66 -7.31 -7.21
CA ASP A 131 4.50 -8.76 -7.43
C ASP A 131 5.72 -9.36 -8.16
N MET A 132 6.21 -8.70 -9.23
CA MET A 132 7.43 -9.14 -9.94
C MET A 132 8.66 -9.15 -9.04
N ALA A 133 8.79 -8.16 -8.15
CA ALA A 133 9.90 -8.10 -7.21
C ALA A 133 9.93 -9.33 -6.29
N HIS A 134 8.78 -9.75 -5.76
CA HIS A 134 8.66 -10.99 -4.98
C HIS A 134 8.98 -12.24 -5.79
N TYR A 135 8.56 -12.31 -7.06
CA TYR A 135 8.92 -13.43 -7.93
C TYR A 135 10.42 -13.49 -8.25
N LEU A 136 11.08 -12.34 -8.42
CA LEU A 136 12.54 -12.26 -8.58
C LEU A 136 13.29 -12.61 -7.29
N GLU A 137 12.77 -12.23 -6.13
CA GLU A 137 13.35 -12.62 -4.83
C GLU A 137 13.26 -14.13 -4.61
N ALA A 138 12.14 -14.74 -5.00
CA ALA A 138 11.90 -16.18 -4.84
C ALA A 138 12.43 -17.05 -5.98
N GLY A 139 12.76 -16.49 -7.15
CA GLY A 139 13.04 -17.25 -8.37
C GLY A 139 11.81 -18.00 -8.92
N TYR A 140 10.59 -17.48 -8.72
CA TYR A 140 9.36 -18.14 -9.12
C TYR A 140 9.02 -17.83 -10.58
N GLY A 141 9.30 -18.78 -11.49
CA GLY A 141 9.03 -18.61 -12.93
C GLY A 141 9.97 -17.64 -13.66
N VAL A 142 10.89 -17.00 -12.92
CA VAL A 142 11.95 -16.10 -13.40
C VAL A 142 13.26 -16.44 -12.71
N GLU A 143 14.39 -16.01 -13.29
CA GLU A 143 15.70 -16.16 -12.66
C GLU A 143 15.79 -15.32 -11.38
N GLN A 144 16.19 -15.96 -10.27
CA GLN A 144 16.30 -15.29 -8.97
C GLN A 144 17.32 -14.15 -9.02
N SER A 145 16.95 -12.96 -8.55
CA SER A 145 17.84 -11.81 -8.50
C SER A 145 17.37 -10.77 -7.48
N GLN A 146 18.05 -10.70 -6.33
CA GLN A 146 17.76 -9.70 -5.30
C GLN A 146 17.97 -8.27 -5.79
N GLU A 147 18.99 -8.04 -6.63
CA GLU A 147 19.28 -6.71 -7.17
C GLU A 147 18.12 -6.20 -8.04
N LYS A 148 17.65 -7.04 -8.98
CA LYS A 148 16.47 -6.70 -9.80
C LYS A 148 15.24 -6.55 -8.93
N ALA A 149 15.02 -7.45 -7.96
CA ALA A 149 13.89 -7.34 -7.02
C ALA A 149 13.88 -5.99 -6.30
N ASN A 150 15.01 -5.54 -5.75
CA ASN A 150 15.11 -4.25 -5.07
C ASN A 150 14.81 -3.06 -6.01
N ALA A 151 15.27 -3.12 -7.26
CA ALA A 151 14.94 -2.10 -8.26
C ALA A 151 13.43 -2.07 -8.56
N TYR A 152 12.80 -3.24 -8.65
CA TYR A 152 11.35 -3.37 -8.86
C TYR A 152 10.52 -2.91 -7.65
N PHE A 153 10.94 -3.25 -6.43
CA PHE A 153 10.33 -2.73 -5.20
C PHE A 153 10.39 -1.20 -5.15
N ARG A 154 11.56 -0.62 -5.46
CA ARG A 154 11.72 0.83 -5.48
C ARG A 154 10.83 1.47 -6.54
N LYS A 155 10.82 0.94 -7.76
CA LYS A 155 9.95 1.42 -8.83
C LYS A 155 8.47 1.35 -8.45
N ALA A 156 8.02 0.27 -7.82
CA ALA A 156 6.64 0.13 -7.36
C ALA A 156 6.29 1.18 -6.30
N ALA A 157 7.22 1.47 -5.37
CA ALA A 157 7.03 2.48 -4.33
C ALA A 157 6.95 3.91 -4.90
N ASP A 158 7.82 4.22 -5.87
CA ASP A 158 7.83 5.51 -6.58
C ASP A 158 6.58 5.67 -7.46
N LEU A 159 6.01 4.57 -7.97
CA LEU A 159 4.71 4.56 -8.65
C LEU A 159 3.51 4.53 -7.68
N GLY A 160 3.74 4.62 -6.38
CA GLY A 160 2.66 4.78 -5.42
C GLY A 160 2.09 3.51 -4.81
N SER A 161 2.62 2.31 -5.13
CA SER A 161 2.16 1.06 -4.51
C SER A 161 2.33 1.12 -2.99
N PRO A 162 1.25 1.06 -2.19
CA PRO A 162 1.35 1.23 -0.75
C PRO A 162 2.11 0.08 -0.07
N ASP A 163 2.01 -1.13 -0.62
CA ASP A 163 2.77 -2.29 -0.12
C ASP A 163 4.27 -2.15 -0.41
N ALA A 164 4.63 -1.62 -1.59
CA ALA A 164 6.02 -1.35 -1.94
C ALA A 164 6.61 -0.19 -1.12
N GLN A 165 5.85 0.89 -0.93
CA GLN A 165 6.26 2.01 -0.07
C GLN A 165 6.56 1.51 1.34
N TYR A 166 5.70 0.65 1.91
CA TYR A 166 5.94 0.03 3.20
C TYR A 166 7.20 -0.87 3.21
N TYR A 167 7.35 -1.73 2.20
CA TYR A 167 8.48 -2.65 2.09
C TYR A 167 9.82 -1.89 2.00
N VAL A 168 9.91 -0.92 1.09
CA VAL A 168 11.12 -0.09 0.92
C VAL A 168 11.40 0.72 2.18
N ALA A 169 10.38 1.29 2.83
CA ALA A 169 10.58 1.96 4.11
C ALA A 169 11.18 1.03 5.17
N THR A 170 10.72 -0.22 5.25
CA THR A 170 11.27 -1.22 6.18
C THR A 170 12.75 -1.50 5.91
N LEU A 171 13.18 -1.50 4.65
CA LEU A 171 14.59 -1.59 4.29
C LEU A 171 15.37 -0.33 4.70
N LEU A 172 14.80 0.85 4.46
CA LEU A 172 15.41 2.14 4.81
C LEU A 172 15.59 2.33 6.32
N GLY A 173 14.69 1.79 7.14
CA GLY A 173 14.84 1.79 8.60
C GLY A 173 16.06 1.04 9.11
N ARG A 174 16.69 0.19 8.28
CA ARG A 174 17.90 -0.58 8.63
C ARG A 174 19.20 0.09 8.19
N ILE A 175 19.14 1.18 7.44
CA ILE A 175 20.32 1.89 6.94
C ILE A 175 20.50 3.23 7.67
N LYS A 176 21.75 3.58 7.98
CA LYS A 176 22.08 4.88 8.57
C LYS A 176 21.69 6.00 7.60
N GLY A 177 20.90 6.98 8.07
CA GLY A 177 20.42 8.10 7.25
C GLY A 177 19.08 7.85 6.55
N GLY A 178 18.54 6.62 6.55
CA GLY A 178 17.28 6.31 5.88
C GLY A 178 16.00 6.73 6.61
N ALA A 179 16.10 7.16 7.88
CA ALA A 179 14.94 7.38 8.75
C ALA A 179 13.94 8.43 8.23
N VAL A 180 14.44 9.52 7.62
CA VAL A 180 13.57 10.59 7.09
C VAL A 180 12.70 10.05 5.95
N VAL A 181 13.33 9.39 4.97
CA VAL A 181 12.62 8.81 3.81
C VAL A 181 11.75 7.62 4.22
N MET A 182 12.20 6.81 5.17
CA MET A 182 11.38 5.76 5.79
C MET A 182 10.07 6.35 6.35
N GLU A 183 10.16 7.42 7.15
CA GLU A 183 8.97 8.06 7.73
C GLU A 183 8.03 8.59 6.63
N GLN A 184 8.58 9.24 5.59
CA GLN A 184 7.81 9.75 4.45
C GLN A 184 7.07 8.62 3.70
N MET A 185 7.77 7.53 3.39
CA MET A 185 7.17 6.38 2.70
C MET A 185 6.10 5.69 3.54
N GLN A 186 6.34 5.52 4.86
CA GLN A 186 5.32 4.93 5.74
C GLN A 186 4.09 5.84 5.88
N ARG A 187 4.25 7.16 5.93
CA ARG A 187 3.12 8.10 5.93
C ARG A 187 2.31 7.98 4.66
N CYS A 188 2.98 7.93 3.50
CA CYS A 188 2.33 7.75 2.21
C CYS A 188 1.56 6.42 2.15
N ALA A 189 2.19 5.31 2.50
CA ALA A 189 1.55 3.99 2.53
C ALA A 189 0.36 3.93 3.51
N ALA A 190 0.50 4.51 4.71
CA ALA A 190 -0.57 4.60 5.70
C ALA A 190 -1.77 5.41 5.18
N SER A 191 -1.52 6.54 4.50
CA SER A 191 -2.54 7.39 3.86
C SER A 191 -3.41 6.64 2.85
N GLN A 192 -2.84 5.64 2.18
CA GLN A 192 -3.51 4.77 1.22
C GLN A 192 -4.16 3.54 1.87
N GLY A 193 -4.07 3.41 3.19
CA GLY A 193 -4.69 2.33 3.96
C GLY A 193 -3.84 1.06 4.08
N ASN A 194 -2.51 1.15 3.98
CA ASN A 194 -1.62 0.07 4.39
C ASN A 194 -1.54 0.02 5.93
N ALA A 195 -2.15 -1.00 6.50
CA ALA A 195 -2.33 -1.11 7.94
C ALA A 195 -1.00 -1.40 8.68
N SER A 196 -0.09 -2.15 8.05
CA SER A 196 1.25 -2.43 8.59
C SER A 196 2.10 -1.16 8.66
N ALA A 197 2.10 -0.34 7.60
CA ALA A 197 2.81 0.94 7.56
C ALA A 197 2.30 1.88 8.65
N ALA A 198 0.98 1.99 8.83
CA ALA A 198 0.39 2.78 9.89
C ALA A 198 0.85 2.28 11.28
N ARG A 199 0.77 0.96 11.53
CA ARG A 199 1.16 0.38 12.82
C ARG A 199 2.63 0.63 13.16
N GLU A 200 3.54 0.38 12.20
CA GLU A 200 4.98 0.58 12.39
C GLU A 200 5.32 2.06 12.56
N LEU A 201 4.74 2.95 11.74
CA LEU A 201 4.93 4.39 11.86
C LEU A 201 4.44 4.93 13.21
N ALA A 202 3.26 4.53 13.66
CA ALA A 202 2.74 4.95 14.95
C ALA A 202 3.63 4.47 16.11
N GLY A 203 4.19 3.26 16.00
CA GLY A 203 5.20 2.76 16.93
C GLY A 203 6.47 3.60 16.96
N TYR A 204 6.99 3.94 15.77
CA TYR A 204 8.16 4.81 15.59
C TYR A 204 7.93 6.21 16.18
N LEU A 205 6.80 6.84 15.87
CA LEU A 205 6.42 8.17 16.38
C LEU A 205 6.26 8.17 17.90
N ARG A 206 5.66 7.12 18.47
CA ARG A 206 5.51 6.96 19.93
C ARG A 206 6.88 6.88 20.62
N VAL A 207 7.81 6.09 20.09
CA VAL A 207 9.19 6.00 20.64
C VAL A 207 9.90 7.35 20.52
N GLY A 208 9.67 8.07 19.42
CA GLY A 208 10.12 9.46 19.23
C GLY A 208 9.37 10.50 20.06
N LYS A 209 8.47 10.09 20.98
CA LYS A 209 7.64 10.95 21.85
C LYS A 209 6.70 11.91 21.10
N LYS A 210 6.44 11.65 19.81
CA LYS A 210 5.44 12.35 19.00
C LYS A 210 4.06 11.70 19.21
N TYR A 211 3.56 11.79 20.45
CA TYR A 211 2.39 11.02 20.88
C TYR A 211 1.10 11.38 20.15
N ASP A 212 0.84 12.67 19.95
CA ASP A 212 -0.38 13.13 19.26
C ASP A 212 -0.45 12.57 17.83
N GLU A 213 0.67 12.59 17.11
CA GLU A 213 0.78 12.00 15.78
C GLU A 213 0.63 10.48 15.81
N ALA A 214 1.27 9.80 16.77
CA ALA A 214 1.16 8.35 16.92
C ALA A 214 -0.30 7.90 17.12
N VAL A 215 -1.09 8.66 17.90
CA VAL A 215 -2.52 8.39 18.13
C VAL A 215 -3.32 8.51 16.83
N VAL A 216 -3.06 9.55 16.02
CA VAL A 216 -3.69 9.72 14.70
C VAL A 216 -3.34 8.56 13.77
N ILE A 217 -2.07 8.18 13.69
CA ILE A 217 -1.64 7.09 12.79
C ILE A 217 -2.17 5.73 13.28
N TYR A 218 -2.20 5.44 14.59
CA TYR A 218 -2.86 4.23 15.09
C TYR A 218 -4.36 4.22 14.78
N HIS A 219 -5.02 5.38 14.81
CA HIS A 219 -6.44 5.47 14.45
C HIS A 219 -6.64 5.11 12.97
N GLN A 220 -5.78 5.63 12.11
CA GLN A 220 -5.75 5.30 10.69
C GLN A 220 -5.42 3.82 10.41
N GLY A 221 -4.48 3.23 11.16
CA GLY A 221 -4.19 1.80 11.11
C GLY A 221 -5.42 0.96 11.49
N THR A 222 -6.15 1.40 12.51
CA THR A 222 -7.43 0.80 12.93
C THR A 222 -8.48 0.88 11.81
N LYS A 223 -8.60 2.04 11.15
CA LYS A 223 -9.50 2.25 9.99
C LYS A 223 -9.18 1.28 8.85
N SER A 224 -7.89 1.01 8.68
CA SER A 224 -7.34 0.11 7.66
C SER A 224 -7.42 -1.38 8.03
N GLY A 225 -7.96 -1.72 9.21
CA GLY A 225 -8.18 -3.09 9.65
C GLY A 225 -7.14 -3.68 10.61
N ASP A 226 -6.14 -2.90 11.06
CA ASP A 226 -5.13 -3.41 11.99
C ASP A 226 -5.64 -3.46 13.43
N PHE A 227 -5.95 -4.68 13.91
CA PHE A 227 -6.43 -4.90 15.27
C PHE A 227 -5.38 -4.58 16.34
N TYR A 228 -4.09 -4.62 16.00
CA TYR A 228 -3.02 -4.24 16.92
C TYR A 228 -3.07 -2.74 17.23
N SER A 229 -3.26 -1.90 16.22
CA SER A 229 -3.43 -0.45 16.35
C SER A 229 -4.63 -0.11 17.23
N ALA A 230 -5.77 -0.77 17.01
CA ALA A 230 -6.94 -0.62 17.85
C ALA A 230 -6.66 -1.00 19.31
N ARG A 231 -5.95 -2.11 19.54
CA ARG A 231 -5.56 -2.55 20.88
C ARG A 231 -4.60 -1.58 21.57
N ARG A 232 -3.65 -0.99 20.82
CA ARG A 232 -2.73 0.04 21.32
C ARG A 232 -3.48 1.26 21.81
N LEU A 233 -4.43 1.76 21.02
CA LEU A 233 -5.27 2.89 21.40
C LEU A 233 -6.17 2.57 22.61
N SER A 234 -6.79 1.40 22.62
CA SER A 234 -7.57 0.94 23.77
C SER A 234 -6.77 1.04 25.06
N LYS A 235 -5.54 0.49 25.07
CA LYS A 235 -4.65 0.55 26.23
C LYS A 235 -4.18 1.96 26.58
N ALA A 236 -3.90 2.80 25.59
CA ALA A 236 -3.49 4.17 25.85
C ALA A 236 -4.61 5.02 26.47
N PHE A 237 -5.88 4.75 26.12
CA PHE A 237 -7.05 5.44 26.70
C PHE A 237 -7.47 4.91 28.08
N GLU A 238 -6.89 3.82 28.60
CA GLU A 238 -7.01 3.46 30.03
C GLU A 238 -6.40 4.59 30.92
N GLY A 239 -5.60 5.47 30.31
CA GLY A 239 -4.98 6.64 30.91
C GLY A 239 -3.88 6.29 31.89
N PRO A 240 -3.29 7.30 32.55
CA PRO A 240 -1.85 7.46 32.56
C PRO A 240 -1.16 6.24 33.12
N SER A 241 -0.59 5.50 32.18
CA SER A 241 0.51 4.63 32.47
C SER A 241 1.79 5.47 32.61
N SER A 242 2.80 4.93 33.31
CA SER A 242 4.11 5.59 33.44
C SER A 242 4.68 5.93 32.06
N PRO A 243 5.53 6.97 31.88
CA PRO A 243 6.29 7.18 30.64
C PRO A 243 7.06 5.94 30.18
N GLU A 244 7.36 5.01 31.10
CA GLU A 244 8.04 3.74 30.82
C GLU A 244 7.09 2.62 30.36
N ASP A 245 5.79 2.87 30.35
CA ASP A 245 4.80 1.93 29.83
C ASP A 245 4.79 1.95 28.30
N LEU A 246 4.75 0.75 27.73
CA LEU A 246 4.65 0.51 26.30
C LEU A 246 3.45 1.20 25.63
N TYR A 247 2.36 1.46 26.36
CA TYR A 247 1.14 2.09 25.86
C TYR A 247 1.04 3.59 26.13
N TYR A 248 2.04 4.18 26.80
CA TYR A 248 2.02 5.61 27.11
C TYR A 248 2.00 6.47 25.85
N MET A 249 0.98 7.31 25.72
CA MET A 249 0.79 8.29 24.65
C MET A 249 0.24 9.64 25.17
N GLN A 250 0.49 9.98 26.44
CA GLN A 250 0.06 11.24 27.07
C GLN A 250 -1.46 11.52 26.99
N LEU A 251 -2.27 10.47 26.83
CA LEU A 251 -3.72 10.58 26.79
C LEU A 251 -4.30 10.61 28.21
N LYS A 252 -5.39 11.37 28.37
CA LYS A 252 -6.22 11.29 29.58
C LYS A 252 -7.02 9.98 29.56
N THR A 253 -7.29 9.43 30.74
CA THR A 253 -8.21 8.29 30.87
C THR A 253 -9.56 8.62 30.22
N ASP A 254 -9.99 7.75 29.32
CA ASP A 254 -11.30 7.75 28.68
C ASP A 254 -11.76 6.29 28.54
N ASN A 255 -12.40 5.78 29.59
CA ASN A 255 -12.81 4.38 29.67
C ASN A 255 -13.76 3.98 28.54
N GLU A 256 -14.63 4.89 28.10
CA GLU A 256 -15.57 4.60 27.00
C GLU A 256 -14.82 4.50 25.66
N ARG A 257 -13.88 5.42 25.35
CA ARG A 257 -13.02 5.26 24.16
C ARG A 257 -12.19 3.99 24.23
N SER A 258 -11.60 3.71 25.38
CA SER A 258 -10.82 2.49 25.60
C SER A 258 -11.64 1.23 25.27
N ASN A 259 -12.90 1.18 25.76
CA ASN A 259 -13.82 0.07 25.50
C ASN A 259 -14.22 -0.03 24.03
N ARG A 260 -14.47 1.10 23.33
CA ARG A 260 -14.81 1.08 21.89
C ARG A 260 -13.65 0.58 21.04
N TYR A 261 -12.43 1.04 21.30
CA TYR A 261 -11.24 0.51 20.62
C TYR A 261 -11.00 -0.96 20.94
N LEU A 262 -11.29 -1.41 22.16
CA LEU A 262 -11.21 -2.84 22.51
C LEU A 262 -12.22 -3.67 21.72
N ALA A 263 -13.45 -3.19 21.59
CA ALA A 263 -14.49 -3.85 20.80
C ALA A 263 -14.11 -3.91 19.30
N ILE A 264 -13.59 -2.81 18.75
CA ILE A 264 -13.03 -2.76 17.39
C ILE A 264 -11.89 -3.77 17.22
N SER A 265 -10.93 -3.81 18.15
CA SER A 265 -9.81 -4.74 18.11
C SER A 265 -10.28 -6.20 18.09
N LYS A 266 -11.22 -6.56 18.97
CA LYS A 266 -11.81 -7.91 19.02
C LYS A 266 -12.55 -8.26 17.73
N PHE A 267 -13.29 -7.31 17.17
CA PHE A 267 -13.99 -7.50 15.91
C PHE A 267 -13.03 -7.75 14.75
N LEU A 268 -12.01 -6.89 14.61
CA LEU A 268 -10.99 -7.01 13.56
C LEU A 268 -10.23 -8.34 13.69
N GLN A 269 -9.82 -8.71 14.91
CA GLN A 269 -9.14 -9.98 15.18
C GLN A 269 -10.01 -11.20 14.82
N LYS A 270 -11.28 -11.21 15.23
CA LYS A 270 -12.20 -12.33 14.94
C LYS A 270 -12.43 -12.53 13.43
N ASN A 271 -12.30 -11.47 12.65
CA ASN A 271 -12.58 -11.45 11.22
C ASN A 271 -11.31 -11.24 10.38
N GLU A 272 -10.12 -11.39 10.95
CA GLU A 272 -8.84 -11.08 10.28
C GLU A 272 -8.71 -11.77 8.92
N GLN A 273 -9.13 -13.03 8.82
CA GLN A 273 -9.15 -13.84 7.60
C GLN A 273 -10.04 -13.27 6.49
N LEU A 274 -10.99 -12.40 6.83
CA LEU A 274 -11.89 -11.73 5.89
C LEU A 274 -11.42 -10.31 5.55
N GLY A 275 -10.35 -9.83 6.18
CA GLY A 275 -9.72 -8.53 5.94
C GLY A 275 -10.66 -7.32 6.06
N PRO A 276 -11.44 -7.17 7.16
CA PRO A 276 -12.34 -6.05 7.32
C PRO A 276 -11.60 -4.71 7.34
N LYS A 277 -12.12 -3.73 6.60
CA LYS A 277 -11.79 -2.32 6.75
C LYS A 277 -12.96 -1.60 7.41
N LEU A 278 -12.67 -0.66 8.29
CA LEU A 278 -13.67 0.02 9.10
C LEU A 278 -13.63 1.54 8.82
N PRO A 279 -14.13 2.00 7.65
CA PRO A 279 -14.11 3.41 7.30
C PRO A 279 -14.98 4.28 8.23
N ASP A 280 -15.89 3.66 8.97
CA ASP A 280 -16.87 4.25 9.88
C ASP A 280 -16.33 4.49 11.31
N ILE A 281 -15.07 4.15 11.61
CA ILE A 281 -14.54 4.35 12.97
C ILE A 281 -14.58 5.81 13.44
N ASP A 282 -14.50 6.79 12.53
CA ASP A 282 -14.65 8.21 12.87
C ASP A 282 -16.05 8.53 13.41
N SER A 283 -17.06 7.76 12.99
CA SER A 283 -18.45 7.84 13.47
C SER A 283 -18.70 6.96 14.70
N ILE A 284 -17.75 6.11 15.09
CA ILE A 284 -17.86 5.21 16.25
C ILE A 284 -17.03 5.73 17.42
N VAL A 285 -15.78 6.10 17.17
CA VAL A 285 -14.79 6.50 18.19
C VAL A 285 -13.90 7.63 17.63
N PRO A 286 -14.45 8.82 17.34
CA PRO A 286 -13.64 9.95 16.87
C PRO A 286 -12.53 10.25 17.89
N LEU A 287 -11.40 10.80 17.43
CA LEU A 287 -10.32 11.18 18.34
C LEU A 287 -10.71 12.40 19.21
N PRO A 288 -10.15 12.54 20.42
CA PRO A 288 -10.30 13.77 21.21
C PRO A 288 -9.89 15.01 20.39
N PRO A 289 -10.52 16.17 20.62
CA PRO A 289 -11.47 16.48 21.70
C PRO A 289 -12.94 16.14 21.40
N ALA A 290 -13.25 15.52 20.25
CA ALA A 290 -14.64 15.24 19.86
C ALA A 290 -15.35 14.33 20.86
N LYS A 291 -16.60 14.65 21.22
CA LYS A 291 -17.42 13.79 22.10
C LYS A 291 -17.79 12.50 21.35
N LEU A 292 -17.95 11.42 22.11
CA LEU A 292 -18.35 10.15 21.54
C LEU A 292 -19.83 10.18 21.11
N PRO A 293 -20.14 9.76 19.87
CA PRO A 293 -21.52 9.65 19.41
C PRO A 293 -22.21 8.42 20.02
N ALA A 294 -23.53 8.31 19.84
CA ALA A 294 -24.25 7.07 20.09
C ALA A 294 -23.74 5.98 19.15
N TRP A 295 -23.57 4.76 19.66
CA TRP A 295 -23.11 3.62 18.88
C TRP A 295 -23.92 2.38 19.28
N ASP A 296 -24.40 1.65 18.28
CA ASP A 296 -25.25 0.47 18.44
C ASP A 296 -24.45 -0.83 18.65
N GLY A 297 -23.13 -0.75 18.75
CA GLY A 297 -22.24 -1.90 18.91
C GLY A 297 -21.93 -2.65 17.62
N THR A 298 -22.37 -2.15 16.46
CA THR A 298 -22.18 -2.79 15.16
C THR A 298 -21.25 -1.99 14.24
N PHE A 299 -20.77 -2.63 13.18
CA PHE A 299 -19.87 -2.02 12.19
C PHE A 299 -20.55 -2.00 10.82
N GLN A 300 -20.31 -0.95 10.03
CA GLN A 300 -20.80 -0.87 8.65
C GLN A 300 -20.38 -2.10 7.85
N TRP A 301 -19.13 -2.55 7.98
CA TRP A 301 -18.65 -3.76 7.32
C TRP A 301 -19.49 -5.00 7.63
N GLN A 302 -19.91 -5.15 8.90
CA GLN A 302 -20.75 -6.28 9.31
C GLN A 302 -22.15 -6.16 8.72
N LYS A 303 -22.76 -4.97 8.79
CA LYS A 303 -24.06 -4.70 8.18
C LYS A 303 -24.07 -4.99 6.69
N GLU A 304 -23.03 -4.56 5.96
CA GLU A 304 -22.89 -4.82 4.53
C GLU A 304 -22.72 -6.31 4.23
N ARG A 305 -21.97 -7.05 5.06
CA ARG A 305 -21.79 -8.48 4.88
C ARG A 305 -23.07 -9.26 5.18
N ASP A 306 -23.78 -8.90 6.24
CA ASP A 306 -25.03 -9.54 6.65
C ASP A 306 -26.17 -9.21 5.66
N ALA A 307 -26.14 -8.00 5.07
CA ALA A 307 -27.10 -7.56 4.06
C ALA A 307 -26.79 -8.07 2.64
N LYS A 308 -25.57 -8.57 2.37
CA LYS A 308 -25.18 -9.06 1.05
C LYS A 308 -26.01 -10.29 0.69
N THR A 309 -27.04 -10.05 -0.12
CA THR A 309 -27.54 -11.06 -1.06
C THR A 309 -26.41 -11.42 -2.02
N ALA A 310 -26.30 -12.70 -2.39
CA ALA A 310 -25.33 -13.15 -3.39
C ALA A 310 -25.42 -12.23 -4.63
N PRO A 311 -24.29 -11.72 -5.16
CA PRO A 311 -24.34 -10.97 -6.41
C PRO A 311 -24.98 -11.86 -7.49
N ASP A 312 -25.75 -11.24 -8.38
CA ASP A 312 -26.35 -11.96 -9.48
C ASP A 312 -25.26 -12.71 -10.26
N LYS A 313 -25.52 -13.98 -10.52
CA LYS A 313 -24.61 -14.80 -11.32
C LYS A 313 -24.45 -14.14 -12.70
N PRO A 314 -23.21 -13.86 -13.15
CA PRO A 314 -22.98 -13.31 -14.48
C PRO A 314 -23.63 -14.20 -15.55
N ASP A 315 -24.29 -13.57 -16.52
CA ASP A 315 -24.93 -14.27 -17.63
C ASP A 315 -23.89 -15.10 -18.42
N ASP A 316 -24.27 -16.33 -18.78
CA ASP A 316 -23.44 -17.18 -19.63
C ASP A 316 -23.16 -16.52 -20.99
N THR A 317 -24.07 -15.68 -21.51
CA THR A 317 -23.82 -14.93 -22.75
C THR A 317 -22.70 -13.90 -22.58
N LEU A 318 -22.61 -13.25 -21.41
CA LEU A 318 -21.54 -12.32 -21.06
C LEU A 318 -20.19 -13.05 -21.01
N LEU A 319 -20.15 -14.20 -20.31
CA LEU A 319 -18.93 -15.02 -20.21
C LEU A 319 -18.46 -15.49 -21.60
N GLN A 320 -19.38 -15.98 -22.43
CA GLN A 320 -19.05 -16.41 -23.79
C GLN A 320 -18.49 -15.27 -24.63
N ARG A 321 -19.11 -14.08 -24.58
CA ARG A 321 -18.65 -12.91 -25.33
C ARG A 321 -17.26 -12.47 -24.88
N LEU A 322 -17.07 -12.21 -23.59
CA LEU A 322 -15.81 -11.72 -23.05
C LEU A 322 -14.66 -12.71 -23.25
N SER A 323 -14.92 -14.01 -23.11
CA SER A 323 -13.95 -15.06 -23.40
C SER A 323 -13.58 -15.10 -24.88
N LYS A 324 -14.56 -15.03 -25.78
CA LYS A 324 -14.32 -15.01 -27.24
C LYS A 324 -13.46 -13.83 -27.67
N GLU A 325 -13.71 -12.63 -27.13
CA GLU A 325 -12.94 -11.41 -27.41
C GLU A 325 -11.44 -11.54 -27.05
N LYS A 326 -11.12 -12.43 -26.10
CA LYS A 326 -9.75 -12.67 -25.61
C LYS A 326 -9.19 -14.04 -25.99
N GLY A 327 -9.92 -14.83 -26.78
CA GLY A 327 -9.50 -16.18 -27.18
C GLY A 327 -9.39 -17.16 -26.01
N LEU A 328 -10.28 -17.06 -25.04
CA LEU A 328 -10.31 -17.90 -23.83
C LEU A 328 -11.42 -18.96 -23.94
N ASP A 329 -11.21 -20.09 -23.28
CA ASP A 329 -12.28 -21.06 -23.00
C ASP A 329 -13.25 -20.46 -21.97
N PRO A 330 -14.55 -20.31 -22.28
CA PRO A 330 -15.53 -19.80 -21.34
C PRO A 330 -15.66 -20.63 -20.07
N ALA A 331 -15.35 -21.93 -20.07
CA ALA A 331 -15.54 -22.81 -18.92
C ALA A 331 -14.39 -22.72 -17.89
N SER A 332 -13.15 -22.55 -18.34
CA SER A 332 -11.97 -22.48 -17.47
C SER A 332 -11.34 -21.08 -17.37
N GLY A 333 -11.64 -20.19 -18.32
CA GLY A 333 -10.96 -18.92 -18.54
C GLY A 333 -9.54 -19.06 -19.10
N LEU A 334 -9.07 -20.28 -19.38
CA LEU A 334 -7.73 -20.52 -19.92
C LEU A 334 -7.66 -20.15 -21.42
N PRO A 335 -6.48 -19.76 -21.94
CA PRO A 335 -6.31 -19.54 -23.37
C PRO A 335 -6.65 -20.79 -24.19
N LEU A 336 -7.40 -20.61 -25.28
CA LEU A 336 -7.62 -21.66 -26.26
C LEU A 336 -6.28 -21.95 -26.98
N THR A 337 -5.86 -23.21 -27.02
CA THR A 337 -4.72 -23.61 -27.84
C THR A 337 -5.07 -23.34 -29.30
N LYS A 338 -4.25 -22.53 -29.98
CA LYS A 338 -4.32 -22.45 -31.45
C LYS A 338 -3.85 -23.80 -31.97
N ASN A 339 -4.78 -24.61 -32.46
CA ASN A 339 -4.46 -25.81 -33.25
C ASN A 339 -3.84 -25.42 -34.57
#